data_AF-A0A8R1HHV6-F1
#
_entry.id   AF-A0A8R1HHV6-F1
#
_cell.length_a   1.000
_cell.length_b   1.000
_cell.length_c   1.000
_cell.angle_alpha   90.00
_cell.angle_beta   90.00
_cell.angle_gamma   90.00
#
_symmetry.space_group_name_H-M   'P 1'
#
loop_
_entity.id
_entity.type
_entity.pdbx_description
1 polymer ?
#
loop_
_entity_poly.entity_id
_entity_poly.type
_entity_poly.pdbx_seq_one_letter_code
_entity_poly.pdbx_strand_id
1 'polypeptide(L)'
;MDQGLSAPIYRSHQQQIDRNGLIDLENRIQSLVDGALRDDAKLKLLHHEDITALEEGIRTLLEIINSALCGGLRHNCHLIYNLLYHRDLFDAYMQHPMFQDLLVNIVAVISHFSTKVVHVPAGDGATMLQIIEKEANVWPTDKLAKFPELKFRYVEDEYTVDFFVPYVWRLSVQHSGIHFETSRIKIFNAQSIA
;
A
#
# COMPACT_ATOMS: atom_id res chain seq x y z
N MET A 1 60.98 57.15 -40.04
CA MET A 1 61.86 56.17 -39.37
C MET A 1 61.47 56.14 -37.91
N ASP A 2 61.24 54.93 -37.43
CA ASP A 2 61.20 54.49 -36.02
C ASP A 2 60.17 55.07 -35.05
N GLN A 3 59.59 54.32 -34.12
CA GLN A 3 59.46 52.87 -33.81
C GLN A 3 58.29 52.85 -32.78
N GLY A 4 57.30 51.96 -32.84
CA GLY A 4 57.38 50.61 -32.30
C GLY A 4 57.34 50.58 -30.76
N LEU A 5 56.41 49.80 -30.19
CA LEU A 5 56.24 49.41 -28.77
C LEU A 5 55.49 50.43 -27.87
N SER A 6 54.49 50.09 -27.03
CA SER A 6 54.10 48.82 -26.40
C SER A 6 52.63 48.93 -25.94
N ALA A 7 51.74 48.10 -26.49
CA ALA A 7 50.40 47.87 -25.92
C ALA A 7 50.15 46.37 -25.71
N PRO A 8 50.59 45.77 -24.59
CA PRO A 8 50.02 44.48 -24.20
C PRO A 8 49.75 44.21 -22.71
N ILE A 9 49.82 45.17 -21.78
CA ILE A 9 49.74 44.83 -20.32
C ILE A 9 48.36 45.07 -19.67
N TYR A 10 47.48 45.91 -20.22
CA TYR A 10 46.16 46.18 -19.59
C TYR A 10 45.01 45.26 -20.02
N ARG A 11 45.18 44.41 -21.05
CA ARG A 11 44.10 43.55 -21.56
C ARG A 11 44.02 42.18 -20.85
N SER A 12 45.10 41.73 -20.21
CA SER A 12 45.22 40.40 -19.60
C SER A 12 44.57 40.27 -18.21
N HIS A 13 44.65 41.30 -17.36
CA HIS A 13 44.09 41.22 -16.00
C HIS A 13 42.56 41.38 -15.94
N GLN A 14 41.95 42.20 -16.81
CA GLN A 14 40.49 42.33 -16.87
C GLN A 14 39.83 41.06 -17.47
N GLN A 15 40.48 40.40 -18.43
CA GLN A 15 40.01 39.12 -18.97
C GLN A 15 40.12 37.94 -17.99
N GLN A 16 41.01 38.01 -16.98
CA GLN A 16 41.14 36.95 -15.97
C GLN A 16 40.11 37.07 -14.84
N ILE A 17 39.71 38.29 -14.46
CA ILE A 17 38.71 38.52 -13.39
C ILE A 17 37.31 38.12 -13.87
N ASP A 18 36.97 38.40 -15.13
CA ASP A 18 35.69 38.01 -15.73
C ASP A 18 35.59 36.48 -15.95
N ARG A 19 36.71 35.82 -16.27
CA ARG A 19 36.74 34.35 -16.48
C ARG A 19 36.52 33.57 -15.19
N ASN A 20 37.12 34.01 -14.08
CA ASN A 20 36.98 33.31 -12.80
C ASN A 20 35.57 33.47 -12.22
N GLY A 21 34.94 34.64 -12.39
CA GLY A 21 33.53 34.85 -12.00
C GLY A 21 32.55 34.06 -12.88
N LEU A 22 32.86 33.90 -14.17
CA LEU A 22 32.06 33.07 -15.07
C LEU A 22 32.15 31.58 -14.70
N ILE A 23 33.34 31.08 -14.39
CA ILE A 23 33.56 29.69 -13.93
C ILE A 23 32.85 29.45 -12.58
N ASP A 24 32.89 30.40 -11.65
CA ASP A 24 32.15 30.28 -10.38
C ASP A 24 30.63 30.22 -10.62
N LEU A 25 30.10 31.05 -11.52
CA LEU A 25 28.69 31.02 -11.88
C LEU A 25 28.30 29.71 -12.57
N GLU A 26 29.12 29.20 -13.49
CA GLU A 26 28.93 27.90 -14.14
C GLU A 26 28.92 26.75 -13.12
N ASN A 27 29.86 26.75 -12.17
CA ASN A 27 29.90 25.75 -11.10
C ASN A 27 28.67 25.83 -10.19
N ARG A 28 28.21 27.04 -9.87
CA ARG A 28 26.98 27.25 -9.08
C ARG A 28 25.74 26.78 -9.83
N ILE A 29 25.62 27.12 -11.12
CA ILE A 29 24.52 26.63 -11.97
C ILE A 29 24.55 25.10 -12.05
N GLN A 30 25.72 24.49 -12.25
CA GLN A 30 25.86 23.04 -12.30
C GLN A 30 25.44 22.39 -10.97
N SER A 31 25.86 22.95 -9.83
CA SER A 31 25.45 22.43 -8.51
C SER A 31 23.95 22.52 -8.26
N LEU A 32 23.30 23.57 -8.76
CA LEU A 32 21.84 23.75 -8.65
C LEU A 32 21.10 22.76 -9.56
N VAL A 33 21.60 22.52 -10.77
CA VAL A 33 21.05 21.54 -11.70
C VAL A 33 21.19 20.12 -11.13
N ASP A 34 22.36 19.76 -10.61
CA ASP A 34 22.60 18.45 -10.00
C ASP A 34 21.72 18.22 -8.76
N GLY A 35 21.51 19.27 -7.95
CA GLY A 35 20.57 19.25 -6.82
C GLY A 35 19.13 19.00 -7.27
N ALA A 36 18.65 19.72 -8.28
CA ALA A 36 17.30 19.55 -8.81
C ALA A 36 17.07 18.15 -9.42
N LEU A 37 18.05 17.61 -10.15
CA LEU A 37 17.99 16.25 -10.71
C LEU A 37 17.96 15.19 -9.60
N ARG A 38 18.72 15.39 -8.51
CA ARG A 38 18.72 14.51 -7.35
C ARG A 38 17.38 14.50 -6.63
N ASP A 39 16.76 15.67 -6.48
CA ASP A 39 15.45 15.79 -5.83
C ASP A 39 14.33 15.15 -6.69
N ASP A 40 14.36 15.31 -8.01
CA ASP A 40 13.44 14.62 -8.94
C ASP A 40 13.61 13.09 -8.89
N ALA A 41 14.85 12.60 -8.87
CA ALA A 41 15.13 11.18 -8.71
C ALA A 41 14.62 10.65 -7.35
N LYS A 42 14.82 11.41 -6.27
CA LYS A 42 14.35 11.04 -4.93
C LYS A 42 12.82 11.01 -4.87
N LEU A 43 12.14 11.97 -5.51
CA LEU A 43 10.68 12.00 -5.59
C LEU A 43 10.13 10.78 -6.35
N LYS A 44 10.74 10.42 -7.49
CA LYS A 44 10.39 9.20 -8.24
C LYS A 44 10.59 7.94 -7.42
N LEU A 45 11.67 7.86 -6.64
CA LEU A 45 11.94 6.72 -5.76
C LEU A 45 10.87 6.61 -4.66
N LEU A 46 10.53 7.72 -4.00
CA LEU A 46 9.45 7.74 -2.99
C LEU A 46 8.11 7.29 -3.58
N HIS A 47 7.74 7.79 -4.75
CA HIS A 47 6.52 7.36 -5.43
C HIS A 47 6.55 5.87 -5.79
N HIS A 48 7.70 5.35 -6.20
CA HIS A 48 7.85 3.92 -6.49
C HIS A 48 7.69 3.09 -5.20
N GLU A 49 8.25 3.52 -4.08
CA GLU A 49 8.10 2.85 -2.78
C GLU A 49 6.63 2.83 -2.34
N ASP A 50 5.92 3.95 -2.46
CA ASP A 50 4.49 4.04 -2.13
C ASP A 50 3.63 3.10 -2.99
N ILE A 51 3.91 3.05 -4.30
CA ILE A 51 3.21 2.15 -5.23
C ILE A 51 3.48 0.69 -4.85
N THR A 52 4.74 0.33 -4.62
CA THR A 52 5.10 -1.03 -4.22
C THR A 52 4.44 -1.42 -2.89
N ALA A 53 4.38 -0.51 -1.91
CA ALA A 53 3.70 -0.77 -0.65
C ALA A 53 2.19 -1.02 -0.85
N LEU A 54 1.54 -0.25 -1.73
CA LEU A 54 0.14 -0.47 -2.08
C LEU A 54 -0.07 -1.81 -2.81
N GLU A 55 0.83 -2.17 -3.73
CA GLU A 55 0.77 -3.44 -4.45
C GLU A 55 0.92 -4.64 -3.51
N GLU A 56 1.85 -4.60 -2.56
CA GLU A 56 1.99 -5.63 -1.53
C GLU A 56 0.74 -5.74 -0.65
N GLY A 57 0.11 -4.60 -0.33
CA GLY A 57 -1.19 -4.58 0.37
C GLY A 57 -2.30 -5.27 -0.44
N ILE A 58 -2.43 -4.94 -1.72
CA ILE A 58 -3.42 -5.58 -2.62
C ILE A 58 -3.12 -7.07 -2.76
N ARG A 59 -1.85 -7.45 -2.93
CA ARG A 59 -1.41 -8.85 -3.03
C ARG A 59 -1.85 -9.63 -1.80
N THR A 60 -1.60 -9.10 -0.60
CA THR A 60 -2.01 -9.69 0.67
C THR A 60 -3.53 -9.90 0.73
N LEU A 61 -4.33 -8.93 0.27
CA LEU A 61 -5.79 -9.06 0.21
C LEU A 61 -6.23 -10.18 -0.76
N LEU A 62 -5.59 -10.28 -1.93
CA LEU A 62 -5.87 -11.34 -2.90
C LEU A 62 -5.48 -12.73 -2.37
N GLU A 63 -4.41 -12.83 -1.58
CA GLU A 63 -4.01 -14.07 -0.89
C GLU A 63 -5.05 -14.46 0.19
N ILE A 64 -5.57 -13.49 0.94
CA ILE A 64 -6.65 -13.72 1.92
C ILE A 64 -7.91 -14.24 1.24
N ILE A 65 -8.30 -13.64 0.11
CA ILE A 65 -9.44 -14.12 -0.69
C ILE A 65 -9.18 -15.55 -1.16
N ASN A 66 -8.00 -15.85 -1.68
CA ASN A 66 -7.64 -17.21 -2.10
C ASN A 66 -7.68 -18.22 -0.95
N SER A 67 -7.21 -17.84 0.23
CA SER A 67 -7.30 -18.69 1.43
C SER A 67 -8.76 -19.00 1.78
N ALA A 68 -9.64 -17.99 1.74
CA ALA A 68 -11.06 -18.17 1.98
C ALA A 68 -11.74 -19.06 0.92
N LEU A 69 -11.34 -18.95 -0.36
CA LEU A 69 -11.85 -19.79 -1.45
C LEU A 69 -11.36 -21.25 -1.34
N CYS A 70 -10.10 -21.47 -1.01
CA CYS A 70 -9.54 -22.82 -0.90
C CYS A 70 -10.01 -23.55 0.36
N GLY A 71 -10.08 -22.87 1.51
CA GLY A 71 -10.42 -23.48 2.80
C GLY A 71 -11.90 -23.39 3.17
N GLY A 72 -12.63 -22.42 2.64
CA GLY A 72 -13.93 -22.01 3.18
C GLY A 72 -15.03 -21.73 2.17
N LEU A 73 -14.83 -21.92 0.85
CA LEU A 73 -15.80 -21.49 -0.17
C LEU A 73 -17.23 -21.97 0.10
N ARG A 74 -17.40 -23.22 0.54
CA ARG A 74 -18.72 -23.81 0.85
C ARG A 74 -19.48 -23.08 1.95
N HIS A 75 -18.76 -22.44 2.87
CA HIS A 75 -19.32 -21.72 4.01
C HIS A 75 -19.39 -20.20 3.78
N ASN A 76 -18.88 -19.71 2.64
CA ASN A 76 -18.73 -18.28 2.36
C ASN A 76 -19.51 -17.86 1.10
N CYS A 77 -20.82 -18.14 1.06
CA CYS A 77 -21.68 -17.79 -0.07
C CYS A 77 -21.72 -16.28 -0.35
N HIS A 78 -21.64 -15.45 0.69
CA HIS A 78 -21.57 -13.98 0.56
C HIS A 78 -20.27 -13.50 -0.11
N LEU A 79 -19.15 -14.20 0.09
CA LEU A 79 -17.91 -13.90 -0.62
C LEU A 79 -18.10 -14.13 -2.12
N ILE A 80 -18.66 -15.29 -2.49
CA ILE A 80 -18.94 -15.63 -3.90
C ILE A 80 -19.89 -14.60 -4.51
N TYR A 81 -20.96 -14.23 -3.79
CA TYR A 81 -21.90 -13.18 -4.23
C TYR A 81 -21.19 -11.85 -4.50
N ASN A 82 -20.33 -11.41 -3.58
CA ASN A 82 -19.57 -10.16 -3.75
C ASN A 82 -18.57 -10.24 -4.91
N LEU A 83 -17.91 -11.38 -5.13
CA LEU A 83 -17.01 -11.58 -6.27
C LEU A 83 -17.75 -11.50 -7.60
N LEU A 84 -18.98 -12.02 -7.68
CA LEU A 84 -19.82 -11.90 -8.87
C LEU A 84 -20.24 -10.45 -9.11
N TYR A 85 -20.65 -9.75 -8.05
CA TYR A 85 -21.10 -8.36 -8.14
C TYR A 85 -19.97 -7.40 -8.56
N HIS A 86 -18.75 -7.65 -8.09
CA HIS A 86 -17.58 -6.81 -8.35
C HIS A 86 -16.59 -7.41 -9.37
N ARG A 87 -17.07 -8.29 -10.26
CA ARG A 87 -16.20 -9.01 -11.21
C ARG A 87 -15.27 -8.09 -12.03
N ASP A 88 -15.76 -6.93 -12.43
CA ASP A 88 -15.03 -5.99 -13.29
C ASP A 88 -13.78 -5.40 -12.61
N LEU A 89 -13.73 -5.41 -11.26
CA LEU A 89 -12.55 -4.98 -10.52
C LEU A 89 -11.33 -5.84 -10.86
N PHE A 90 -11.53 -7.13 -11.11
CA PHE A 90 -10.43 -8.06 -11.34
C PHE A 90 -9.92 -7.99 -12.77
N ASP A 91 -10.80 -7.69 -13.74
CA ASP A 91 -10.45 -7.65 -15.17
C ASP A 91 -9.30 -6.66 -15.46
N ALA A 92 -9.26 -5.53 -14.74
CA ALA A 92 -8.20 -4.53 -14.87
C ALA A 92 -6.80 -5.03 -14.44
N TYR A 93 -6.74 -6.06 -13.60
CA TYR A 93 -5.50 -6.55 -12.99
C TYR A 93 -5.03 -7.91 -13.53
N MET A 94 -5.75 -8.49 -14.50
CA MET A 94 -5.43 -9.82 -15.05
C MET A 94 -4.02 -9.94 -15.63
N GLN A 95 -3.46 -8.85 -16.15
CA GLN A 95 -2.12 -8.80 -16.73
C GLN A 95 -1.08 -8.19 -15.78
N HIS A 96 -1.48 -7.85 -14.55
CA HIS A 96 -0.58 -7.21 -13.60
C HIS A 96 0.41 -8.24 -13.04
N PRO A 97 1.74 -8.05 -13.17
CA PRO A 97 2.73 -9.06 -12.80
C PRO A 97 2.66 -9.53 -11.35
N MET A 98 2.22 -8.66 -10.42
CA MET A 98 2.10 -8.99 -8.99
C MET A 98 0.81 -9.71 -8.60
N PHE A 99 -0.20 -9.74 -9.48
CA PHE A 99 -1.55 -10.21 -9.14
C PHE A 99 -2.03 -11.36 -10.03
N GLN A 100 -1.54 -11.47 -11.27
CA GLN A 100 -2.04 -12.41 -12.27
C GLN A 100 -2.13 -13.86 -11.79
N ASP A 101 -1.18 -14.31 -10.98
CA ASP A 101 -1.11 -15.66 -10.42
C ASP A 101 -2.21 -15.90 -9.37
N LEU A 102 -2.49 -14.88 -8.55
CA LEU A 102 -3.53 -14.92 -7.51
C LEU A 102 -4.95 -14.83 -8.10
N LEU A 103 -5.10 -14.24 -9.27
CA LEU A 103 -6.39 -14.01 -9.91
C LEU A 103 -6.99 -15.26 -10.58
N VAL A 104 -6.17 -16.27 -10.90
CA VAL A 104 -6.61 -17.50 -11.59
C VAL A 104 -7.79 -18.18 -10.88
N ASN A 105 -7.68 -18.37 -9.57
CA ASN A 105 -8.74 -18.99 -8.77
C ASN A 105 -10.00 -18.12 -8.69
N ILE A 106 -9.82 -16.81 -8.51
CA ILE A 106 -10.94 -15.86 -8.38
C ILE A 106 -11.75 -15.85 -9.68
N VAL A 107 -11.09 -15.78 -10.83
CA VAL A 107 -11.74 -15.84 -12.14
C VAL A 107 -12.43 -17.17 -12.37
N ALA A 108 -11.82 -18.29 -11.96
CA ALA A 108 -12.43 -19.61 -12.09
C ALA A 108 -13.74 -19.71 -11.30
N VAL A 109 -13.75 -19.18 -10.06
CA VAL A 109 -14.96 -19.12 -9.22
C VAL A 109 -16.01 -18.20 -9.85
N ILE A 110 -15.63 -16.96 -10.22
CA ILE A 110 -16.56 -16.02 -10.86
C ILE A 110 -17.18 -16.63 -12.12
N SER A 111 -16.35 -17.23 -12.98
CA SER A 111 -16.80 -17.82 -14.25
C SER A 111 -17.78 -18.97 -14.01
N HIS A 112 -17.47 -19.86 -13.07
CA HIS A 112 -18.37 -20.96 -12.75
C HIS A 112 -19.72 -20.48 -12.22
N PHE A 113 -19.73 -19.67 -11.16
CA PHE A 113 -20.97 -19.24 -10.53
C PHE A 113 -21.78 -18.30 -11.43
N SER A 114 -21.14 -17.51 -12.29
CA SER A 114 -21.82 -16.69 -13.30
C SER A 114 -22.74 -17.53 -14.19
N THR A 115 -22.30 -18.73 -14.60
CA THR A 115 -23.14 -19.63 -15.42
C THR A 115 -24.36 -20.17 -14.67
N LYS A 116 -24.30 -20.24 -13.33
CA LYS A 116 -25.36 -20.78 -12.47
C LYS A 116 -26.44 -19.75 -12.17
N VAL A 117 -26.06 -18.48 -12.12
CA VAL A 117 -26.95 -17.38 -11.73
C VAL A 117 -27.44 -16.52 -12.90
N VAL A 118 -27.08 -16.87 -14.15
CA VAL A 118 -27.42 -16.11 -15.36
C VAL A 118 -28.92 -15.84 -15.55
N HIS A 119 -29.77 -16.72 -15.01
CA HIS A 119 -31.23 -16.61 -15.13
C HIS A 119 -31.88 -15.86 -13.96
N VAL A 120 -31.10 -15.42 -12.96
CA VAL A 120 -31.62 -14.70 -11.81
C VAL A 120 -31.84 -13.23 -12.20
N PRO A 121 -33.06 -12.67 -12.04
CA PRO A 121 -33.32 -11.28 -12.31
C PRO A 121 -32.47 -10.35 -11.43
N ALA A 122 -32.09 -9.19 -11.98
CA ALA A 122 -31.41 -8.16 -11.19
C ALA A 122 -32.28 -7.72 -10.01
N GLY A 123 -31.68 -7.62 -8.83
CA GLY A 123 -32.37 -7.25 -7.58
C GLY A 123 -32.86 -8.43 -6.75
N ASP A 124 -32.85 -9.66 -7.27
CA ASP A 124 -33.19 -10.86 -6.50
C ASP A 124 -31.94 -11.51 -5.85
N GLY A 125 -31.38 -10.81 -4.86
CA GLY A 125 -30.22 -11.29 -4.11
C GLY A 125 -30.51 -12.55 -3.29
N ALA A 126 -31.76 -12.76 -2.85
CA ALA A 126 -32.15 -13.91 -2.05
C ALA A 126 -32.08 -15.21 -2.87
N THR A 127 -32.68 -15.22 -4.07
CA THR A 127 -32.60 -16.37 -4.99
C THR A 127 -31.15 -16.61 -5.43
N MET A 128 -30.39 -15.53 -5.68
CA MET A 128 -28.97 -15.65 -6.05
C MET A 128 -28.15 -16.36 -4.95
N LEU A 129 -28.31 -15.96 -3.69
CA LEU A 129 -27.62 -16.59 -2.57
C LEU A 129 -28.02 -18.06 -2.37
N GLN A 130 -29.30 -18.41 -2.56
CA GLN A 130 -29.76 -19.80 -2.49
C GLN A 130 -29.11 -20.69 -3.57
N ILE A 131 -29.01 -20.17 -4.80
CA ILE A 131 -28.33 -20.89 -5.89
C ILE A 131 -26.83 -21.04 -5.58
N ILE A 132 -26.18 -19.96 -5.14
CA ILE A 132 -24.76 -19.98 -4.76
C ILE A 132 -24.51 -21.01 -3.66
N GLU A 133 -25.30 -21.02 -2.59
CA GLU A 133 -25.16 -21.96 -1.48
C GLU A 133 -25.30 -23.41 -1.94
N LYS A 134 -26.30 -23.68 -2.78
CA LYS A 134 -26.50 -25.02 -3.37
C LYS A 134 -25.32 -25.45 -4.23
N GLU A 135 -24.84 -24.59 -5.13
CA GLU A 135 -23.76 -24.94 -6.05
C GLU A 135 -22.38 -24.98 -5.36
N ALA A 136 -22.17 -24.20 -4.31
CA ALA A 136 -20.96 -24.22 -3.51
C ALA A 136 -20.74 -25.58 -2.84
N ASN A 137 -21.80 -26.27 -2.41
CA ASN A 137 -21.71 -27.59 -1.79
C ASN A 137 -21.14 -28.67 -2.73
N VAL A 138 -21.39 -28.55 -4.03
CA VAL A 138 -20.92 -29.50 -5.06
C VAL A 138 -19.65 -29.03 -5.77
N TRP A 139 -19.10 -27.88 -5.37
CA TRP A 139 -17.89 -27.34 -5.97
C TRP A 139 -16.68 -28.26 -5.73
N PRO A 140 -15.90 -28.59 -6.78
CA PRO A 140 -14.68 -29.38 -6.67
C PRO A 140 -13.52 -28.50 -6.18
N THR A 141 -13.36 -28.42 -4.85
CA THR A 141 -12.34 -27.59 -4.19
C THR A 141 -10.90 -27.99 -4.55
N ASP A 142 -10.70 -29.20 -5.04
CA ASP A 142 -9.43 -29.74 -5.54
C ASP A 142 -8.93 -29.07 -6.83
N LYS A 143 -9.80 -28.36 -7.56
CA LYS A 143 -9.44 -27.67 -8.81
C LYS A 143 -8.78 -26.30 -8.61
N LEU A 144 -8.82 -25.76 -7.40
CA LEU A 144 -8.21 -24.46 -7.11
C LEU A 144 -6.70 -24.62 -6.93
N ALA A 145 -5.94 -23.69 -7.53
CA ALA A 145 -4.50 -23.58 -7.31
C ALA A 145 -4.23 -23.40 -5.81
N LYS A 146 -3.31 -24.22 -5.29
CA LYS A 146 -2.94 -24.16 -3.87
C LYS A 146 -1.85 -23.12 -3.69
N PHE A 147 -2.10 -22.19 -2.78
CA PHE A 147 -1.12 -21.19 -2.35
C PHE A 147 -0.48 -21.62 -1.02
N PRO A 148 0.73 -21.13 -0.72
CA PRO A 148 1.31 -21.27 0.60
C PRO A 148 0.33 -20.76 1.67
N GLU A 149 0.31 -21.43 2.82
CA GLU A 149 -0.51 -20.99 3.94
C GLU A 149 0.00 -19.64 4.44
N LEU A 150 -0.91 -18.66 4.52
CA LEU A 150 -0.63 -17.35 5.10
C LEU A 150 -0.30 -17.50 6.58
N LYS A 151 0.94 -17.16 6.95
CA LYS A 151 1.41 -17.17 8.33
C LYS A 151 1.57 -15.75 8.82
N PHE A 152 0.56 -15.27 9.54
CA PHE A 152 0.64 -14.00 10.22
C PHE A 152 1.33 -14.19 11.57
N ARG A 153 2.50 -13.58 11.72
CA ARG A 153 3.14 -13.45 13.03
C ARG A 153 2.81 -12.07 13.57
N TYR A 154 2.24 -12.03 14.76
CA TYR A 154 2.14 -10.77 15.48
C TYR A 154 3.55 -10.25 15.77
N VAL A 155 3.83 -9.03 15.34
CA VAL A 155 5.06 -8.30 15.65
C VAL A 155 4.65 -7.16 16.57
N GLU A 156 5.09 -7.23 17.82
CA GLU A 156 5.04 -6.09 18.74
C GLU A 156 6.09 -5.09 18.30
N ASP A 157 5.68 -3.88 17.96
CA ASP A 157 6.59 -2.74 17.84
C ASP A 157 7.05 -2.34 19.26
N GLU A 158 8.28 -1.87 19.40
CA GLU A 158 8.80 -1.37 20.69
C GLU A 158 7.93 -0.26 21.26
N TYR A 159 7.29 0.55 20.39
CA TYR A 159 6.41 1.64 20.78
C TYR A 159 4.97 1.20 21.09
N THR A 160 4.60 -0.05 20.85
CA THR A 160 3.22 -0.51 21.10
C THR A 160 2.86 -0.44 22.58
N VAL A 161 3.86 -0.54 23.47
CA VAL A 161 3.73 -0.36 24.92
C VAL A 161 3.22 1.03 25.28
N ASP A 162 3.64 2.07 24.55
CA ASP A 162 3.27 3.47 24.81
C ASP A 162 1.79 3.73 24.51
N PHE A 163 1.16 2.91 23.67
CA PHE A 163 -0.27 2.94 23.43
C PHE A 163 -1.05 2.01 24.36
N PHE A 164 -0.66 0.73 24.42
CA PHE A 164 -1.43 -0.30 25.10
C PHE A 164 -1.40 -0.16 26.62
N VAL A 165 -0.25 0.17 27.21
CA VAL A 165 -0.15 0.30 28.68
C VAL A 165 -1.04 1.43 29.18
N PRO A 166 -0.98 2.66 28.63
CA PRO A 166 -1.94 3.72 29.00
C PRO A 166 -3.40 3.36 28.73
N TYR A 167 -3.70 2.61 27.68
CA TYR A 167 -5.07 2.22 27.36
C TYR A 167 -5.65 1.20 28.35
N VAL A 168 -4.94 0.12 28.66
CA VAL A 168 -5.40 -0.92 29.60
C VAL A 168 -5.58 -0.35 31.01
N TRP A 169 -4.69 0.53 31.44
CA TRP A 169 -4.83 1.18 32.73
C TRP A 169 -6.02 2.15 32.78
N ARG A 170 -6.33 2.86 31.68
CA ARG A 170 -7.58 3.65 31.59
C ARG A 170 -8.81 2.77 31.75
N LEU A 171 -8.89 1.64 31.05
CA LEU A 171 -10.00 0.70 31.19
C LEU A 171 -10.12 0.16 32.62
N SER A 172 -8.98 -0.14 33.25
CA SER A 172 -8.95 -0.62 34.64
C SER A 172 -9.52 0.43 35.60
N VAL A 173 -9.16 1.71 35.43
CA VAL A 173 -9.74 2.79 36.25
C VAL A 173 -11.24 2.97 36.00
N GLN A 174 -11.68 2.86 34.74
CA GLN A 174 -13.08 3.08 34.37
C GLN A 174 -14.01 1.94 34.77
N HIS A 175 -13.56 0.69 34.70
CA HIS A 175 -14.45 -0.47 34.70
C HIS A 175 -14.19 -1.51 35.79
N SER A 176 -13.11 -1.40 36.57
CA SER A 176 -12.80 -2.41 37.60
C SER A 176 -13.69 -2.34 38.85
N GLY A 177 -14.41 -1.23 39.06
CA GLY A 177 -15.13 -0.95 40.31
C GLY A 177 -14.22 -0.63 41.50
N ILE A 178 -12.91 -0.53 41.29
CA ILE A 178 -11.94 -0.09 42.30
C ILE A 178 -11.88 1.43 42.30
N HIS A 179 -12.00 2.04 43.47
CA HIS A 179 -11.84 3.48 43.62
C HIS A 179 -10.37 3.89 43.50
N PHE A 180 -9.98 4.38 42.32
CA PHE A 180 -8.68 4.99 42.09
C PHE A 180 -8.73 6.50 42.28
N GLU A 181 -7.77 7.04 43.01
CA GLU A 181 -7.55 8.48 43.12
C GLU A 181 -6.83 8.99 41.86
N THR A 182 -7.60 9.50 40.88
CA THR A 182 -7.08 9.91 39.56
C THR A 182 -5.99 10.98 39.65
N SER A 183 -6.04 11.85 40.67
CA SER A 183 -5.03 12.89 40.93
C SER A 183 -3.63 12.35 41.25
N ARG A 184 -3.52 11.07 41.67
CA ARG A 184 -2.25 10.43 42.04
C ARG A 184 -1.68 9.52 40.97
N ILE A 185 -2.39 9.31 39.86
CA ILE A 185 -1.95 8.45 38.77
C ILE A 185 -0.94 9.21 37.90
N LYS A 186 0.28 8.67 37.78
CA LYS A 186 1.39 9.28 37.00
C LYS A 186 1.82 8.48 35.77
N ILE A 187 1.34 7.23 35.68
CA ILE A 187 1.76 6.27 34.64
C ILE A 187 1.02 6.47 33.30
N PHE A 188 -0.07 7.24 33.28
CA PHE A 188 -0.78 7.67 32.08
C PHE A 188 -1.63 8.91 32.40
N ASN A 189 -2.17 9.58 31.38
CA ASN A 189 -3.09 10.68 31.59
C ASN A 189 -4.47 10.17 32.03
N ALA A 190 -4.71 10.15 33.34
CA ALA A 190 -5.99 9.78 33.94
C ALA A 190 -6.99 10.94 34.05
N GLN A 191 -6.58 12.17 33.72
CA GLN A 191 -7.42 13.37 33.84
C GLN A 191 -8.44 13.51 32.70
N SER A 192 -8.24 12.77 31.60
CA SER A 192 -9.17 12.76 30.45
C SER A 192 -10.32 11.74 30.60
N ILE A 193 -10.53 11.17 31.79
CA ILE A 193 -11.55 10.14 32.08
C ILE A 193 -12.87 10.79 32.58
N ALA A 194 -13.12 12.04 32.19
CA ALA A 194 -14.37 12.74 32.52
C ALA A 194 -15.57 12.18 31.73
#